data_AF-A0A916K0K1-F1
#
_entry.id   AF-A0A916K0K1-F1
#
_cell.length_a   1.000
_cell.length_b   1.000
_cell.length_c   1.000
_cell.angle_alpha   90.00
_cell.angle_beta   90.00
_cell.angle_gamma   90.00
#
_symmetry.space_group_name_H-M   'P 1'
#
loop_
_entity.id
_entity.type
_entity.pdbx_description
1 polymer ?
#
loop_
_entity_poly.entity_id
_entity_poly.type
_entity_poly.pdbx_seq_one_letter_code
_entity_poly.pdbx_strand_id
1 'polypeptide(L)'
;MQKKLLGMAVAALLVTTGVVATPQAAIADTAEELEQRAEDPLEPIDPLPAPKPVISGKAGVGGKLSVSASTRWEHPTVTYRWYVGTKSANMKLVGKSATLKIKDAWLGRKARVQVTGTEPGQPAVTKQSSTVEIGVQKRKGQAAPKYSKGWYNFRIPWKGQQKRYWCGPASAAIVLKKLGYTRSASGEKLTQRRLASSKYFKTEKNGRSLPRYVSSGLKKWIGKTQYRRINSPTTGELKRRISDSFTKTGRPVLVHITGKAGRPSVNHHGSYSYTHFMIIERWNPKTQKVVILDTGAKGHVWAKAKPRFTMKITDLKRYLKEYGIYA
;
A
#
# COMPACT_ATOMS: atom_id res chain seq x y z
N MET A 1 -65.25 23.35 -64.54
CA MET A 1 -66.47 23.12 -63.74
C MET A 1 -66.44 24.10 -62.57
N GLN A 2 -67.14 25.23 -62.72
CA GLN A 2 -68.34 25.61 -61.94
C GLN A 2 -67.98 26.00 -60.48
N LYS A 3 -67.92 27.31 -60.18
CA LYS A 3 -69.05 28.21 -59.78
C LYS A 3 -69.35 28.05 -58.27
N LYS A 4 -69.12 29.10 -57.46
CA LYS A 4 -70.09 30.16 -57.07
C LYS A 4 -71.21 29.58 -56.18
N LEU A 5 -71.78 30.19 -55.14
CA LEU A 5 -71.78 31.50 -54.48
C LEU A 5 -72.81 31.34 -53.32
N LEU A 6 -72.76 32.21 -52.30
CA LEU A 6 -73.91 32.74 -51.51
C LEU A 6 -74.73 31.74 -50.66
N GLY A 7 -75.40 32.13 -49.58
CA GLY A 7 -75.68 33.42 -48.93
C GLY A 7 -76.10 33.12 -47.48
N MET A 8 -75.83 33.98 -46.48
CA MET A 8 -76.47 35.28 -46.18
C MET A 8 -77.98 35.22 -45.88
N ALA A 9 -78.30 35.55 -44.62
CA ALA A 9 -79.43 36.36 -44.08
C ALA A 9 -80.13 35.63 -42.91
N VAL A 10 -80.02 36.03 -41.64
CA VAL A 10 -80.42 37.29 -40.94
C VAL A 10 -81.94 37.39 -40.71
N ALA A 11 -82.34 37.33 -39.43
CA ALA A 11 -83.38 38.14 -38.75
C ALA A 11 -83.41 37.70 -37.26
N ALA A 12 -83.03 38.47 -36.23
CA ALA A 12 -83.37 39.83 -35.76
C ALA A 12 -84.62 39.89 -34.83
N LEU A 13 -84.40 40.23 -33.55
CA LEU A 13 -85.19 41.15 -32.69
C LEU A 13 -84.44 41.31 -31.32
N LEU A 14 -83.75 42.42 -31.01
CA LEU A 14 -84.21 43.68 -30.35
C LEU A 14 -84.81 43.44 -28.94
N VAL A 15 -84.38 44.06 -27.81
CA VAL A 15 -84.17 45.50 -27.52
C VAL A 15 -83.25 45.71 -26.27
N THR A 16 -82.41 46.76 -26.38
CA THR A 16 -81.67 47.70 -25.46
C THR A 16 -81.81 47.60 -23.92
N THR A 17 -80.88 48.05 -23.05
CA THR A 17 -79.93 49.20 -22.97
C THR A 17 -78.72 48.81 -22.08
N GLY A 18 -77.52 49.39 -22.05
CA GLY A 18 -76.86 50.52 -22.71
C GLY A 18 -75.48 50.79 -22.05
N VAL A 19 -74.65 51.57 -22.78
CA VAL A 19 -73.56 52.47 -22.30
C VAL A 19 -72.23 51.82 -21.82
N VAL A 20 -71.00 52.13 -22.29
CA VAL A 20 -70.39 53.08 -23.26
C VAL A 20 -68.91 52.68 -23.56
N ALA A 21 -68.45 52.99 -24.79
CA ALA A 21 -67.09 53.28 -25.30
C ALA A 21 -65.92 52.25 -25.37
N THR A 22 -65.78 51.71 -26.60
CA THR A 22 -64.64 51.51 -27.54
C THR A 22 -63.28 52.27 -27.34
N PRO A 23 -62.22 52.03 -28.17
CA PRO A 23 -61.27 50.90 -28.19
C PRO A 23 -59.77 51.37 -28.29
N GLN A 24 -58.76 50.50 -28.14
CA GLN A 24 -57.48 50.67 -28.86
C GLN A 24 -56.68 49.36 -28.91
N ALA A 25 -56.33 48.96 -30.13
CA ALA A 25 -55.36 47.93 -30.49
C ALA A 25 -53.97 48.24 -29.90
N ALA A 26 -53.29 47.29 -29.25
CA ALA A 26 -52.35 46.31 -29.81
C ALA A 26 -50.93 46.86 -30.11
N ILE A 27 -49.95 46.03 -29.72
CA ILE A 27 -48.55 45.90 -30.18
C ILE A 27 -47.59 47.09 -30.02
N ALA A 28 -46.78 47.05 -28.96
CA ALA A 28 -45.32 47.15 -29.01
C ALA A 28 -44.74 46.89 -27.60
N ASP A 29 -44.66 45.62 -27.18
CA ASP A 29 -43.59 45.27 -26.23
C ASP A 29 -42.30 45.38 -27.04
N THR A 30 -41.53 46.39 -26.70
CA THR A 30 -40.27 46.77 -27.34
C THR A 30 -39.24 45.66 -27.14
N ALA A 31 -38.35 45.50 -28.12
CA ALA A 31 -37.20 44.60 -28.04
C ALA A 31 -36.33 44.83 -26.78
N GLU A 32 -36.44 46.00 -26.14
CA GLU A 32 -35.82 46.33 -24.86
C GLU A 32 -36.32 45.48 -23.68
N GLU A 33 -37.60 45.09 -23.64
CA GLU A 33 -38.14 44.31 -22.51
C GLU A 33 -37.75 42.82 -22.56
N LEU A 34 -37.37 42.32 -23.76
CA LEU A 34 -36.75 41.01 -23.94
C LEU A 34 -35.24 41.02 -23.67
N GLU A 35 -34.55 42.15 -23.90
CA GLU A 35 -33.13 42.31 -23.54
C GLU A 35 -32.94 42.50 -22.03
N GLN A 36 -33.86 43.17 -21.33
CA GLN A 36 -33.75 43.40 -19.88
C GLN A 36 -33.94 42.13 -19.03
N ARG A 37 -34.52 41.06 -19.59
CA ARG A 37 -34.61 39.74 -18.94
C ARG A 37 -33.33 38.89 -19.10
N ALA A 38 -32.37 39.34 -19.90
CA ALA A 38 -31.14 38.61 -20.17
C ALA A 38 -29.95 38.98 -19.25
N GLU A 39 -30.10 39.97 -18.38
CA GLU A 39 -28.98 40.50 -17.57
C GLU A 39 -29.04 40.20 -16.08
N ASP A 40 -30.08 39.53 -15.57
CA ASP A 40 -30.06 39.08 -14.17
C ASP A 40 -29.02 37.96 -14.04
N PRO A 41 -27.89 38.17 -13.33
CA PRO A 41 -26.85 37.16 -13.24
C PRO A 41 -27.45 35.95 -12.54
N LEU A 42 -27.64 34.85 -13.28
CA LEU A 42 -28.05 33.57 -12.70
C LEU A 42 -27.20 33.32 -11.46
N GLU A 43 -27.83 33.25 -10.29
CA GLU A 43 -27.12 32.96 -9.05
C GLU A 43 -26.24 31.71 -9.27
N PRO A 44 -24.98 31.71 -8.81
CA PRO A 44 -24.09 30.58 -9.01
C PRO A 44 -24.75 29.30 -8.47
N ILE A 45 -25.06 28.36 -9.37
CA ILE A 45 -25.64 27.08 -8.96
C ILE A 45 -24.61 26.35 -8.09
N ASP A 46 -24.95 26.14 -6.82
CA ASP A 46 -24.08 25.43 -5.90
C ASP A 46 -23.84 23.99 -6.37
N PRO A 47 -22.58 23.54 -6.52
CA PRO A 47 -22.30 22.18 -6.96
C PRO A 47 -22.85 21.15 -5.97
N LEU A 48 -23.64 20.21 -6.48
CA LEU A 48 -24.12 19.08 -5.68
C LEU A 48 -22.95 18.31 -5.02
N PRO A 49 -23.13 17.84 -3.77
CA PRO A 49 -22.07 17.18 -3.02
C PRO A 49 -21.65 15.85 -3.66
N ALA A 50 -20.38 15.75 -4.07
CA ALA A 50 -19.77 14.51 -4.56
C ALA A 50 -19.00 13.76 -3.45
N PRO A 51 -19.30 12.48 -3.18
CA PRO A 51 -18.59 11.67 -2.19
C PRO A 51 -17.12 11.46 -2.55
N LYS A 52 -16.29 11.20 -1.53
CA LYS A 52 -14.86 10.95 -1.71
C LYS A 52 -14.62 9.66 -2.50
N PRO A 53 -13.85 9.70 -3.60
CA PRO A 53 -13.55 8.50 -4.37
C PRO A 53 -12.83 7.43 -3.54
N VAL A 54 -13.26 6.17 -3.70
CA VAL A 54 -12.70 5.01 -3.00
C VAL A 54 -11.88 4.17 -3.96
N ILE A 55 -10.63 3.87 -3.59
CA ILE A 55 -9.77 2.95 -4.33
C ILE A 55 -9.93 1.53 -3.75
N SER A 56 -10.22 0.57 -4.63
CA SER A 56 -10.29 -0.85 -4.29
C SER A 56 -9.35 -1.68 -5.18
N GLY A 57 -9.24 -2.98 -4.90
CA GLY A 57 -8.46 -3.93 -5.70
C GLY A 57 -7.07 -4.26 -5.13
N LYS A 58 -6.22 -4.85 -5.98
CA LYS A 58 -4.92 -5.42 -5.57
C LYS A 58 -3.80 -4.43 -5.85
N ALA A 59 -3.31 -3.77 -4.80
CA ALA A 59 -2.16 -2.86 -4.86
C ALA A 59 -0.78 -3.55 -5.03
N GLY A 60 -0.73 -4.78 -5.56
CA GLY A 60 0.51 -5.51 -5.86
C GLY A 60 0.89 -5.43 -7.33
N VAL A 61 2.14 -5.70 -7.70
CA VAL A 61 2.60 -5.64 -9.10
C VAL A 61 1.81 -6.62 -9.96
N GLY A 62 1.40 -6.16 -11.14
CA GLY A 62 0.49 -6.86 -12.04
C GLY A 62 -0.97 -6.84 -11.60
N GLY A 63 -1.26 -6.34 -10.39
CA GLY A 63 -2.62 -6.12 -9.90
C GLY A 63 -3.28 -4.92 -10.56
N LYS A 64 -4.58 -4.80 -10.33
CA LYS A 64 -5.43 -3.70 -10.81
C LYS A 64 -6.05 -3.02 -9.60
N LEU A 65 -5.95 -1.69 -9.57
CA LEU A 65 -6.76 -0.84 -8.72
C LEU A 65 -7.95 -0.33 -9.53
N SER A 66 -9.10 -0.22 -8.87
CA SER A 66 -10.33 0.33 -9.44
C SER A 66 -10.82 1.48 -8.57
N VAL A 67 -11.52 2.44 -9.18
CA VAL A 67 -12.15 3.56 -8.48
C VAL A 67 -13.65 3.33 -8.40
N SER A 68 -14.21 3.52 -7.21
CA SER A 68 -15.63 3.76 -7.02
C SER A 68 -15.82 5.25 -6.79
N ALA A 69 -16.57 5.91 -7.67
CA ALA A 69 -17.04 7.27 -7.51
C ALA A 69 -18.52 7.28 -7.86
N SER A 70 -19.34 7.87 -7.00
CA SER A 70 -20.76 8.12 -7.26
C SER A 70 -21.00 9.62 -7.27
N THR A 71 -22.07 10.03 -7.95
CA THR A 71 -22.59 11.40 -7.95
C THR A 71 -24.12 11.32 -7.93
N ARG A 72 -24.78 12.41 -7.54
CA ARG A 72 -26.25 12.55 -7.56
C ARG A 72 -26.77 13.18 -8.86
N TRP A 73 -25.88 13.50 -9.80
CA TRP A 73 -26.26 14.03 -11.11
C TRP A 73 -26.90 12.95 -11.99
N GLU A 74 -27.78 13.38 -12.90
CA GLU A 74 -28.55 12.50 -13.79
C GLU A 74 -27.73 12.00 -14.98
N HIS A 75 -26.91 12.88 -15.59
CA HIS A 75 -26.09 12.54 -16.77
C HIS A 75 -24.59 12.85 -16.61
N PRO A 76 -23.95 12.35 -15.54
CA PRO A 76 -22.60 12.75 -15.20
C PRO A 76 -21.57 12.22 -16.19
N THR A 77 -20.71 13.09 -16.71
CA THR A 77 -19.45 12.68 -17.32
C THR A 77 -18.37 12.60 -16.25
N VAL A 78 -17.71 11.45 -16.12
CA VAL A 78 -16.68 11.21 -15.08
C VAL A 78 -15.31 10.95 -15.71
N THR A 79 -14.31 11.71 -15.26
CA THR A 79 -12.91 11.54 -15.68
C THR A 79 -12.00 11.21 -14.50
N TYR A 80 -10.91 10.50 -14.79
CA TYR A 80 -9.98 9.99 -13.78
C TYR A 80 -8.56 10.47 -14.07
N ARG A 81 -7.80 10.74 -13.01
CA ARG A 81 -6.37 11.03 -13.09
C ARG A 81 -5.64 10.32 -11.96
N TRP A 82 -4.86 9.31 -12.31
CA TRP A 82 -4.07 8.53 -11.36
C TRP A 82 -2.70 9.14 -11.15
N TYR A 83 -2.32 9.31 -9.89
CA TYR A 83 -1.04 9.86 -9.48
C TYR A 83 -0.27 8.85 -8.64
N VAL A 84 1.02 8.68 -8.94
CA VAL A 84 1.90 7.78 -8.18
C VAL A 84 3.19 8.49 -7.76
N GLY A 85 3.55 8.38 -6.48
CA GLY A 85 4.75 9.02 -5.92
C GLY A 85 5.09 8.57 -4.51
N THR A 86 6.18 9.10 -3.95
CA THR A 86 6.64 8.77 -2.58
C THR A 86 6.08 9.72 -1.52
N LYS A 87 5.71 10.95 -1.91
CA LYS A 87 5.04 11.97 -1.12
C LYS A 87 3.93 12.61 -1.95
N SER A 88 2.89 13.14 -1.32
CA SER A 88 1.73 13.74 -2.01
C SER A 88 2.12 14.87 -2.96
N ALA A 89 3.11 15.69 -2.57
CA ALA A 89 3.59 16.82 -3.37
C ALA A 89 4.31 16.41 -4.68
N ASN A 90 4.92 15.22 -4.73
CA ASN A 90 5.78 14.79 -5.86
C ASN A 90 5.17 13.61 -6.62
N MET A 91 3.84 13.46 -6.61
CA MET A 91 3.19 12.39 -7.36
C MET A 91 3.08 12.75 -8.84
N LYS A 92 3.48 11.83 -9.72
CA LYS A 92 3.38 12.01 -11.18
C LYS A 92 2.08 11.41 -11.69
N LEU A 93 1.46 12.05 -12.68
CA LEU A 93 0.33 11.49 -13.41
C LEU A 93 0.79 10.23 -14.17
N VAL A 94 0.03 9.15 -14.07
CA VAL A 94 0.39 7.85 -14.66
C VAL A 94 -0.74 7.16 -15.43
N GLY A 95 -1.95 7.69 -15.42
CA GLY A 95 -3.08 7.12 -16.12
C GLY A 95 -4.36 7.95 -15.99
N LYS A 96 -5.29 7.74 -16.91
CA LYS A 96 -6.56 8.49 -16.99
C LYS A 96 -7.83 7.61 -16.97
N SER A 97 -7.68 6.31 -16.77
CA SER A 97 -8.80 5.35 -16.73
C SER A 97 -9.37 5.20 -15.32
N ALA A 98 -10.61 4.71 -15.21
CA ALA A 98 -11.23 4.25 -13.96
C ALA A 98 -10.42 3.15 -13.26
N THR A 99 -9.45 2.54 -13.95
CA THR A 99 -8.56 1.52 -13.39
C THR A 99 -7.09 1.85 -13.58
N LEU A 100 -6.24 1.28 -12.72
CA LEU A 100 -4.79 1.42 -12.77
C LEU A 100 -4.11 0.06 -12.62
N LYS A 101 -3.37 -0.37 -13.66
CA LYS A 101 -2.53 -1.57 -13.63
C LYS A 101 -1.18 -1.24 -12.97
N ILE A 102 -0.82 -1.99 -11.93
CA ILE A 102 0.35 -1.71 -11.10
C ILE A 102 1.65 -2.23 -11.71
N LYS A 103 2.62 -1.33 -11.89
CA LYS A 103 3.96 -1.62 -12.43
C LYS A 103 4.97 -1.92 -11.32
N ASP A 104 6.02 -2.71 -11.61
CA ASP A 104 7.11 -3.02 -10.66
C ASP A 104 7.82 -1.76 -10.16
N ALA A 105 8.00 -0.77 -11.04
CA ALA A 105 8.63 0.52 -10.73
C ALA A 105 7.90 1.33 -9.64
N TRP A 106 6.65 0.99 -9.33
CA TRP A 106 5.83 1.66 -8.32
C TRP A 106 5.88 1.00 -6.94
N LEU A 107 6.61 -0.10 -6.76
CA LEU A 107 6.74 -0.75 -5.47
C LEU A 107 7.22 0.20 -4.35
N GLY A 108 6.45 0.23 -3.27
CA GLY A 108 6.65 1.12 -2.13
C GLY A 108 6.46 2.60 -2.46
N ARG A 109 5.65 2.92 -3.48
CA ARG A 109 5.07 4.25 -3.71
C ARG A 109 3.61 4.26 -3.27
N LYS A 110 3.00 5.45 -3.23
CA LYS A 110 1.58 5.66 -2.98
C LYS A 110 0.87 5.95 -4.30
N ALA A 111 -0.32 5.39 -4.49
CA ALA A 111 -1.27 5.77 -5.53
C ALA A 111 -2.37 6.66 -4.94
N ARG A 112 -2.82 7.64 -5.71
CA ARG A 112 -4.01 8.46 -5.46
C ARG A 112 -4.75 8.61 -6.78
N VAL A 113 -6.07 8.73 -6.73
CA VAL A 113 -6.85 9.15 -7.89
C VAL A 113 -7.54 10.47 -7.60
N GLN A 114 -7.54 11.33 -8.60
CA GLN A 114 -8.43 12.48 -8.69
C GLN A 114 -9.56 12.11 -9.65
N VAL A 115 -10.79 12.37 -9.22
CA VAL A 115 -11.99 12.16 -10.01
C VAL A 115 -12.63 13.52 -10.23
N THR A 116 -12.90 13.84 -11.48
CA THR A 116 -13.60 15.05 -11.87
C THR A 116 -14.86 14.63 -12.57
N GLY A 117 -16.00 15.09 -12.07
CA GLY A 117 -17.27 14.90 -12.72
C GLY A 117 -17.82 16.23 -13.25
N THR A 118 -18.59 16.17 -14.33
CA THR A 118 -19.23 17.31 -14.99
C THR A 118 -20.65 16.94 -15.43
N GLU A 119 -21.56 17.91 -15.31
CA GLU A 119 -22.96 17.85 -15.76
C GLU A 119 -23.22 19.15 -16.55
N PRO A 120 -23.95 19.13 -17.68
CA PRO A 120 -24.37 20.35 -18.36
C PRO A 120 -25.10 21.30 -17.41
N GLY A 121 -24.76 22.59 -17.44
CA GLY A 121 -25.37 23.60 -16.57
C GLY A 121 -24.90 23.57 -15.11
N GLN A 122 -23.91 22.75 -14.75
CA GLN A 122 -23.36 22.69 -13.38
C GLN A 122 -21.85 22.93 -13.38
N PRO A 123 -21.29 23.56 -12.33
CA PRO A 123 -19.85 23.66 -12.17
C PRO A 123 -19.20 22.28 -11.94
N ALA A 124 -18.01 22.08 -12.51
CA ALA A 124 -17.29 20.81 -12.39
C ALA A 124 -16.85 20.53 -10.95
N VAL A 125 -17.08 19.30 -10.47
CA VAL A 125 -16.67 18.88 -9.11
C VAL A 125 -15.48 17.94 -9.19
N THR A 126 -14.41 18.32 -8.51
CA THR A 126 -13.18 17.53 -8.41
C THR A 126 -12.95 17.06 -6.98
N LYS A 127 -12.78 15.75 -6.79
CA LYS A 127 -12.45 15.14 -5.50
C LYS A 127 -11.24 14.22 -5.61
N GLN A 128 -10.53 14.05 -4.49
CA GLN A 128 -9.37 13.18 -4.40
C GLN A 128 -9.60 12.03 -3.42
N SER A 129 -9.11 10.84 -3.79
CA SER A 129 -9.11 9.69 -2.89
C SER A 129 -8.07 9.84 -1.77
N SER A 130 -8.19 8.99 -0.74
CA SER A 130 -7.04 8.68 0.12
C SER A 130 -5.96 7.95 -0.67
N THR A 131 -4.72 7.93 -0.16
CA THR A 131 -3.63 7.21 -0.80
C THR A 131 -3.61 5.73 -0.47
N VAL A 132 -3.23 4.88 -1.43
CA VAL A 132 -2.98 3.44 -1.25
C VAL A 132 -1.50 3.14 -1.44
N GLU A 133 -0.86 2.46 -0.49
CA GLU A 133 0.54 2.02 -0.63
C GLU A 133 0.65 0.80 -1.56
N ILE A 134 1.47 0.93 -2.60
CA ILE A 134 1.72 -0.09 -3.61
C ILE A 134 2.76 -1.08 -3.09
N GLY A 135 2.47 -2.36 -3.18
CA GLY A 135 3.38 -3.46 -2.87
C GLY A 135 3.51 -3.76 -1.38
N VAL A 136 2.68 -3.17 -0.53
CA VAL A 136 2.58 -3.56 0.87
C VAL A 136 1.65 -4.74 0.97
N GLN A 137 2.21 -5.90 1.30
CA GLN A 137 1.42 -7.09 1.53
C GLN A 137 0.86 -7.03 2.95
N LYS A 138 -0.47 -7.17 3.11
CA LYS A 138 -1.05 -7.38 4.43
C LYS A 138 -0.57 -8.72 4.97
N ARG A 139 -0.01 -8.73 6.19
CA ARG A 139 0.24 -9.98 6.90
C ARG A 139 -1.09 -10.70 7.12
N LYS A 140 -1.11 -12.03 7.04
CA LYS A 140 -2.20 -12.78 7.70
C LYS A 140 -1.97 -12.63 9.20
N GLY A 141 -2.94 -12.04 9.91
CA GLY A 141 -2.81 -11.60 11.29
C GLY A 141 -2.08 -12.62 12.17
N GLN A 142 -0.90 -12.24 12.68
CA GLN A 142 -0.14 -13.10 13.57
C GLN A 142 0.08 -12.34 14.87
N ALA A 143 -0.59 -12.81 15.93
CA ALA A 143 -0.49 -12.22 17.24
C ALA A 143 0.96 -12.33 17.78
N ALA A 144 1.29 -11.44 18.70
CA ALA A 144 2.47 -11.59 19.53
C ALA A 144 2.46 -12.98 20.19
N PRO A 145 3.60 -13.68 20.27
CA PRO A 145 3.67 -14.98 20.92
C PRO A 145 3.24 -14.87 22.39
N LYS A 146 2.63 -15.94 22.93
CA LYS A 146 2.26 -15.99 24.35
C LYS A 146 3.50 -16.22 25.23
N TYR A 147 3.52 -15.60 26.39
CA TYR A 147 4.51 -15.85 27.43
C TYR A 147 4.19 -17.16 28.16
N SER A 148 5.17 -18.06 28.30
CA SER A 148 5.01 -19.30 29.06
C SER A 148 6.35 -19.85 29.55
N LYS A 149 6.40 -20.34 30.79
CA LYS A 149 7.59 -20.95 31.41
C LYS A 149 8.84 -20.07 31.29
N GLY A 150 8.70 -18.75 31.44
CA GLY A 150 9.81 -17.81 31.33
C GLY A 150 10.11 -17.26 29.93
N TRP A 151 9.44 -17.75 28.89
CA TRP A 151 9.78 -17.45 27.49
C TRP A 151 8.59 -16.97 26.68
N TYR A 152 8.82 -15.97 25.84
CA TYR A 152 8.08 -15.79 24.60
C TYR A 152 8.68 -16.69 23.52
N ASN A 153 7.85 -17.28 22.66
CA ASN A 153 8.31 -18.23 21.64
C ASN A 153 7.49 -18.14 20.34
N PHE A 154 8.16 -17.82 19.23
CA PHE A 154 7.53 -17.80 17.91
C PHE A 154 7.23 -19.21 17.35
N ARG A 155 7.78 -20.28 17.92
CA ARG A 155 7.60 -21.67 17.49
C ARG A 155 7.87 -21.82 15.99
N ILE A 156 9.10 -21.53 15.60
CA ILE A 156 9.49 -21.43 14.20
C ILE A 156 10.02 -22.78 13.73
N PRO A 157 9.41 -23.42 12.71
CA PRO A 157 9.98 -24.62 12.13
C PRO A 157 11.39 -24.34 11.58
N TRP A 158 12.35 -25.16 11.96
CA TRP A 158 13.71 -25.01 11.46
C TRP A 158 13.81 -25.49 10.01
N LYS A 159 14.59 -24.79 9.19
CA LYS A 159 14.98 -25.22 7.85
C LYS A 159 16.39 -24.72 7.54
N GLY A 160 17.28 -25.62 7.16
CA GLY A 160 18.65 -25.29 6.77
C GLY A 160 18.72 -24.41 5.52
N GLN A 161 19.80 -23.67 5.38
CA GLN A 161 20.14 -22.97 4.15
C GLN A 161 20.50 -23.96 3.04
N GLN A 162 19.98 -23.75 1.82
CA GLN A 162 20.19 -24.69 0.71
C GLN A 162 21.56 -24.56 0.02
N LYS A 163 22.33 -23.50 0.31
CA LYS A 163 23.71 -23.32 -0.16
C LYS A 163 24.55 -22.68 0.94
N ARG A 164 25.87 -22.86 0.92
CA ARG A 164 26.80 -22.36 1.96
C ARG A 164 26.75 -20.84 2.23
N TYR A 165 26.25 -20.07 1.27
CA TYR A 165 26.19 -18.61 1.36
C TYR A 165 24.75 -18.03 1.42
N TRP A 166 23.76 -18.89 1.64
CA TRP A 166 22.32 -18.56 1.64
C TRP A 166 21.71 -18.28 3.03
N CYS A 167 22.52 -17.94 4.03
CA CYS A 167 22.01 -17.60 5.36
C CYS A 167 20.93 -16.50 5.35
N GLY A 168 21.09 -15.46 4.52
CA GLY A 168 20.08 -14.41 4.32
C GLY A 168 18.76 -14.94 3.73
N PRO A 169 18.78 -15.55 2.53
CA PRO A 169 17.61 -16.20 1.93
C PRO A 169 16.91 -17.22 2.84
N ALA A 170 17.66 -18.06 3.55
CA ALA A 170 17.12 -19.07 4.44
C ALA A 170 16.39 -18.45 5.63
N SER A 171 17.06 -17.56 6.35
CA SER A 171 16.50 -16.90 7.53
C SER A 171 15.29 -16.02 7.16
N ALA A 172 15.36 -15.27 6.05
CA ALA A 172 14.22 -14.50 5.57
C ALA A 172 13.05 -15.37 5.12
N ALA A 173 13.28 -16.49 4.42
CA ALA A 173 12.19 -17.39 4.00
C ALA A 173 11.41 -17.92 5.19
N ILE A 174 12.10 -18.29 6.26
CA ILE A 174 11.47 -18.77 7.49
C ILE A 174 10.62 -17.66 8.14
N VAL A 175 11.17 -16.45 8.28
CA VAL A 175 10.45 -15.31 8.87
C VAL A 175 9.25 -14.90 8.03
N LEU A 176 9.41 -14.82 6.71
CA LEU A 176 8.33 -14.46 5.78
C LEU A 176 7.21 -15.51 5.83
N LYS A 177 7.56 -16.80 5.79
CA LYS A 177 6.58 -17.89 5.93
C LYS A 177 5.88 -17.82 7.28
N LYS A 178 6.62 -17.56 8.37
CA LYS A 178 6.04 -17.39 9.70
C LYS A 178 4.98 -16.31 9.64
N LEU A 179 5.30 -15.12 9.14
CA LEU A 179 4.40 -13.97 8.98
C LEU A 179 3.25 -14.16 7.97
N GLY A 180 3.09 -15.36 7.40
CA GLY A 180 2.00 -15.70 6.50
C GLY A 180 2.22 -15.26 5.05
N TYR A 181 3.42 -14.77 4.71
CA TYR A 181 3.76 -14.45 3.32
C TYR A 181 4.12 -15.73 2.58
N THR A 182 3.33 -16.08 1.57
CA THR A 182 3.60 -17.21 0.66
C THR A 182 4.06 -16.77 -0.72
N ARG A 183 3.91 -15.47 -1.03
CA ARG A 183 4.27 -14.86 -2.31
C ARG A 183 4.88 -13.47 -2.11
N SER A 184 5.66 -12.98 -3.07
CA SER A 184 6.15 -11.60 -3.11
C SER A 184 5.07 -10.61 -3.54
N ALA A 185 5.32 -9.30 -3.39
CA ALA A 185 4.43 -8.25 -3.88
C ALA A 185 4.10 -8.35 -5.38
N SER A 186 4.95 -9.02 -6.18
CA SER A 186 4.73 -9.33 -7.59
C SER A 186 4.22 -10.74 -7.85
N GLY A 187 3.81 -11.45 -6.80
CA GLY A 187 3.22 -12.78 -6.89
C GLY A 187 4.20 -13.95 -6.91
N GLU A 188 5.51 -13.76 -6.79
CA GLU A 188 6.45 -14.89 -6.86
C GLU A 188 6.39 -15.79 -5.62
N LYS A 189 6.36 -17.12 -5.78
CA LYS A 189 6.32 -18.07 -4.65
C LYS A 189 7.53 -17.90 -3.72
N LEU A 190 7.30 -17.93 -2.40
CA LEU A 190 8.35 -17.84 -1.39
C LEU A 190 9.23 -19.10 -1.38
N THR A 191 10.49 -18.93 -1.78
CA THR A 191 11.54 -19.96 -1.70
C THR A 191 12.89 -19.29 -1.43
N GLN A 192 13.86 -20.02 -0.88
CA GLN A 192 15.22 -19.46 -0.69
C GLN A 192 15.84 -19.08 -2.05
N ARG A 193 15.67 -19.92 -3.09
CA ARG A 193 16.14 -19.62 -4.45
C ARG A 193 15.60 -18.30 -4.99
N ARG A 194 14.29 -18.03 -4.82
CA ARG A 194 13.70 -16.76 -5.29
C ARG A 194 14.27 -15.58 -4.51
N LEU A 195 14.37 -15.68 -3.19
CA LEU A 195 15.00 -14.63 -2.38
C LEU A 195 16.47 -14.40 -2.75
N ALA A 196 17.22 -15.47 -3.06
CA ALA A 196 18.63 -15.42 -3.42
C ALA A 196 18.90 -14.77 -4.79
N SER A 197 17.88 -14.67 -5.65
CA SER A 197 18.00 -14.13 -7.01
C SER A 197 18.46 -12.67 -7.05
N SER A 198 18.93 -12.24 -8.23
CA SER A 198 19.32 -10.86 -8.51
C SER A 198 18.20 -9.83 -8.31
N LYS A 199 16.93 -10.28 -8.32
CA LYS A 199 15.76 -9.43 -8.11
C LYS A 199 15.59 -9.00 -6.65
N TYR A 200 16.00 -9.83 -5.69
CA TYR A 200 15.78 -9.59 -4.26
C TYR A 200 17.09 -9.41 -3.50
N PHE A 201 17.76 -10.48 -3.08
CA PHE A 201 18.93 -10.38 -2.19
C PHE A 201 20.26 -10.39 -2.92
N LYS A 202 20.27 -10.68 -4.24
CA LYS A 202 21.48 -10.80 -5.05
C LYS A 202 22.51 -11.78 -4.44
N THR A 203 22.06 -12.73 -3.65
CA THR A 203 22.93 -13.68 -2.93
C THR A 203 23.65 -14.59 -3.89
N GLU A 204 22.98 -15.04 -4.96
CA GLU A 204 23.62 -15.83 -6.03
C GLU A 204 24.72 -15.02 -6.72
N LYS A 205 24.42 -13.79 -7.14
CA LYS A 205 25.37 -12.92 -7.82
C LYS A 205 26.62 -12.63 -6.98
N ASN A 206 26.46 -12.45 -5.67
CA ASN A 206 27.56 -12.02 -4.80
C ASN A 206 28.28 -13.18 -4.10
N GLY A 207 27.79 -14.42 -4.21
CA GLY A 207 28.30 -15.56 -3.43
C GLY A 207 28.19 -15.40 -1.90
N ARG A 208 27.41 -14.41 -1.42
CA ARG A 208 27.18 -14.11 0.01
C ARG A 208 25.93 -13.27 0.23
N SER A 209 25.38 -13.35 1.44
CA SER A 209 24.24 -12.52 1.86
C SER A 209 24.73 -11.17 2.36
N LEU A 210 24.50 -10.10 1.60
CA LEU A 210 24.90 -8.75 1.98
C LEU A 210 23.71 -7.98 2.59
N PRO A 211 23.90 -7.30 3.73
CA PRO A 211 22.79 -6.68 4.46
C PRO A 211 22.05 -5.59 3.71
N ARG A 212 22.73 -4.84 2.83
CA ARG A 212 22.08 -3.85 1.97
C ARG A 212 21.04 -4.50 1.04
N TYR A 213 21.36 -5.67 0.48
CA TYR A 213 20.50 -6.36 -0.47
C TYR A 213 19.44 -7.21 0.22
N VAL A 214 19.74 -7.80 1.38
CA VAL A 214 18.70 -8.42 2.23
C VAL A 214 17.66 -7.36 2.64
N SER A 215 18.11 -6.17 3.03
CA SER A 215 17.21 -5.04 3.34
C SER A 215 16.37 -4.62 2.14
N SER A 216 16.99 -4.32 1.00
CA SER A 216 16.26 -3.89 -0.20
C SER A 216 15.31 -4.96 -0.71
N GLY A 217 15.71 -6.24 -0.67
CA GLY A 217 14.88 -7.34 -1.14
C GLY A 217 13.70 -7.63 -0.21
N LEU A 218 13.87 -7.54 1.12
CA LEU A 218 12.73 -7.62 2.05
C LEU A 218 11.75 -6.48 1.78
N LYS A 219 12.24 -5.25 1.61
CA LYS A 219 11.40 -4.11 1.24
C LYS A 219 10.66 -4.33 -0.08
N LYS A 220 11.30 -4.97 -1.06
CA LYS A 220 10.68 -5.35 -2.34
C LYS A 220 9.68 -6.49 -2.20
N TRP A 221 9.88 -7.40 -1.23
CA TRP A 221 9.02 -8.55 -1.01
C TRP A 221 7.72 -8.18 -0.30
N ILE A 222 7.83 -7.53 0.87
CA ILE A 222 6.71 -7.28 1.80
C ILE A 222 6.32 -5.80 1.93
N GLY A 223 7.16 -4.87 1.45
CA GLY A 223 6.93 -3.43 1.53
C GLY A 223 7.98 -2.69 2.37
N LYS A 224 8.18 -1.40 2.07
CA LYS A 224 9.29 -0.58 2.61
C LYS A 224 9.22 -0.31 4.11
N THR A 225 8.03 -0.35 4.69
CA THR A 225 7.74 -0.01 6.10
C THR A 225 7.70 -1.23 7.02
N GLN A 226 7.78 -2.44 6.46
CA GLN A 226 7.51 -3.66 7.22
C GLN A 226 8.71 -4.16 8.03
N TYR A 227 9.94 -3.87 7.60
CA TYR A 227 11.18 -4.22 8.32
C TYR A 227 12.19 -3.11 8.14
N ARG A 228 12.80 -2.67 9.24
CA ARG A 228 13.87 -1.69 9.23
C ARG A 228 15.16 -2.33 9.71
N ARG A 229 16.24 -2.13 8.95
CA ARG A 229 17.60 -2.45 9.39
C ARG A 229 18.03 -1.40 10.43
N ILE A 230 18.46 -1.87 11.59
CA ILE A 230 19.06 -1.03 12.64
C ILE A 230 20.51 -1.46 12.76
N ASN A 231 21.43 -0.57 12.41
CA ASN A 231 22.87 -0.83 12.50
C ASN A 231 23.35 -0.65 13.92
N SER A 232 24.18 -1.59 14.37
CA SER A 232 24.96 -1.44 15.59
C SER A 232 24.15 -0.96 16.81
N PRO A 233 22.94 -1.52 17.09
CA PRO A 233 22.02 -1.00 18.10
C PRO A 233 22.66 -0.99 19.50
N THR A 234 22.37 -0.01 20.35
CA THR A 234 22.79 -0.09 21.77
C THR A 234 22.15 -1.31 22.45
N THR A 235 22.68 -1.77 23.59
CA THR A 235 22.06 -2.88 24.34
C THR A 235 20.60 -2.57 24.71
N GLY A 236 20.32 -1.31 25.09
CA GLY A 236 18.97 -0.83 25.36
C GLY A 236 18.05 -0.86 24.13
N GLU A 237 18.53 -0.40 22.97
CA GLU A 237 17.75 -0.50 21.73
C GLU A 237 17.51 -1.96 21.33
N LEU A 238 18.54 -2.81 21.40
CA LEU A 238 18.43 -4.23 21.10
C LEU A 238 17.36 -4.89 21.97
N LYS A 239 17.41 -4.66 23.30
CA LYS A 239 16.42 -5.16 24.26
C LYS A 239 15.01 -4.67 23.91
N ARG A 240 14.84 -3.36 23.65
CA ARG A 240 13.54 -2.77 23.31
C ARG A 240 12.96 -3.38 22.05
N ARG A 241 13.74 -3.47 20.97
CA ARG A 241 13.29 -4.01 19.67
C ARG A 241 12.94 -5.49 19.76
N ILE A 242 13.70 -6.28 20.51
CA ILE A 242 13.37 -7.68 20.81
C ILE A 242 12.07 -7.72 21.63
N SER A 243 11.95 -6.93 22.70
CA SER A 243 10.73 -6.89 23.50
C SER A 243 9.50 -6.56 22.64
N ASP A 244 9.53 -5.47 21.87
CA ASP A 244 8.44 -5.06 20.98
C ASP A 244 8.12 -6.13 19.92
N SER A 245 9.13 -6.86 19.42
CA SER A 245 8.96 -8.00 18.52
C SER A 245 8.07 -9.08 19.15
N PHE A 246 8.34 -9.44 20.40
CA PHE A 246 7.67 -10.54 21.10
C PHE A 246 6.38 -10.12 21.82
N THR A 247 6.19 -8.84 22.14
CA THR A 247 5.03 -8.39 22.96
C THR A 247 4.03 -7.52 22.20
N LYS A 248 4.45 -6.81 21.15
CA LYS A 248 3.59 -5.86 20.43
C LYS A 248 3.36 -6.26 18.98
N THR A 249 4.43 -6.49 18.24
CA THR A 249 4.34 -6.61 16.77
C THR A 249 4.12 -8.04 16.30
N GLY A 250 4.59 -9.04 17.05
CA GLY A 250 4.58 -10.44 16.63
C GLY A 250 5.49 -10.71 15.42
N ARG A 251 6.55 -9.90 15.22
CA ARG A 251 7.48 -10.02 14.09
C ARG A 251 8.82 -10.59 14.52
N PRO A 252 9.22 -11.80 14.06
CA PRO A 252 10.54 -12.33 14.39
C PRO A 252 11.67 -11.39 13.94
N VAL A 253 12.70 -11.27 14.76
CA VAL A 253 13.87 -10.42 14.46
C VAL A 253 14.90 -11.22 13.69
N LEU A 254 15.34 -10.71 12.54
CA LEU A 254 16.57 -11.22 11.90
C LEU A 254 17.77 -10.54 12.52
N VAL A 255 18.80 -11.30 12.83
CA VAL A 255 20.10 -10.79 13.29
C VAL A 255 21.12 -11.03 12.19
N HIS A 256 21.95 -10.04 11.91
CA HIS A 256 23.12 -10.19 11.06
C HIS A 256 24.36 -9.98 11.92
N ILE A 257 25.11 -11.05 12.15
CA ILE A 257 26.27 -11.07 13.05
C ILE A 257 27.59 -11.17 12.29
N THR A 258 28.67 -10.73 12.92
CA THR A 258 30.05 -11.00 12.50
C THR A 258 30.83 -11.81 13.50
N GLY A 259 31.48 -12.87 13.05
CA GLY A 259 32.63 -13.45 13.74
C GLY A 259 33.92 -12.85 13.19
N LYS A 260 34.91 -12.60 14.06
CA LYS A 260 36.28 -12.25 13.67
C LYS A 260 37.19 -13.43 13.98
N ALA A 261 38.15 -13.68 13.09
CA ALA A 261 39.16 -14.70 13.33
C ALA A 261 39.86 -14.48 14.68
N GLY A 262 40.18 -15.58 15.38
CA GLY A 262 40.81 -15.54 16.69
C GLY A 262 39.89 -15.14 17.87
N ARG A 263 38.60 -14.88 17.63
CA ARG A 263 37.61 -14.65 18.70
C ARG A 263 36.74 -15.89 18.93
N PRO A 264 36.19 -16.09 20.15
CA PRO A 264 35.24 -17.16 20.42
C PRO A 264 34.07 -17.15 19.42
N SER A 265 33.95 -18.25 18.67
CA SER A 265 32.90 -18.42 17.68
C SER A 265 31.55 -18.61 18.37
N VAL A 266 30.49 -18.07 17.76
CA VAL A 266 29.13 -18.38 18.19
C VAL A 266 28.77 -19.77 17.68
N ASN A 267 28.16 -20.61 18.49
CA ASN A 267 27.54 -21.87 18.06
C ASN A 267 28.45 -22.77 17.17
N HIS A 268 29.75 -22.81 17.44
CA HIS A 268 30.74 -23.58 16.67
C HIS A 268 30.92 -23.11 15.21
N HIS A 269 30.84 -21.80 14.93
CA HIS A 269 31.00 -21.22 13.59
C HIS A 269 32.45 -21.14 13.06
N GLY A 270 33.34 -22.01 13.54
CA GLY A 270 34.75 -22.05 13.14
C GLY A 270 35.56 -20.85 13.62
N SER A 271 36.88 -20.88 13.40
CA SER A 271 37.85 -19.88 13.89
C SER A 271 38.15 -18.75 12.90
N TYR A 272 37.46 -18.70 11.75
CA TYR A 272 37.66 -17.72 10.69
C TYR A 272 36.68 -16.55 10.77
N SER A 273 36.92 -15.49 10.00
CA SER A 273 36.00 -14.36 9.91
C SER A 273 34.76 -14.70 9.07
N TYR A 274 33.57 -14.41 9.59
CA TYR A 274 32.31 -14.73 8.90
C TYR A 274 31.24 -13.68 9.14
N THR A 275 30.24 -13.66 8.27
CA THR A 275 29.00 -12.90 8.45
C THR A 275 27.83 -13.85 8.35
N HIS A 276 26.84 -13.74 9.24
CA HIS A 276 25.76 -14.73 9.28
C HIS A 276 24.40 -14.13 9.64
N PHE A 277 23.37 -14.56 8.92
CA PHE A 277 21.96 -14.18 9.17
C PHE A 277 21.25 -15.29 9.92
N MET A 278 20.70 -14.97 11.08
CA MET A 278 19.92 -15.90 11.91
C MET A 278 18.64 -15.22 12.42
N ILE A 279 17.83 -15.94 13.19
CA ILE A 279 16.54 -15.46 13.68
C ILE A 279 16.52 -15.54 15.21
N ILE A 280 16.00 -14.51 15.88
CA ILE A 280 15.64 -14.62 17.30
C ILE A 280 14.27 -15.29 17.39
N GLU A 281 14.24 -16.54 17.88
CA GLU A 281 13.01 -17.33 17.99
C GLU A 281 12.35 -17.22 19.36
N ARG A 282 13.15 -17.11 20.43
CA ARG A 282 12.64 -17.02 21.82
C ARG A 282 13.29 -15.88 22.57
N TRP A 283 12.52 -15.29 23.48
CA TRP A 283 12.95 -14.19 24.34
C TRP A 283 12.53 -14.44 25.78
N ASN A 284 13.51 -14.41 26.70
CA ASN A 284 13.28 -14.41 28.14
C ASN A 284 13.58 -13.00 28.68
N PRO A 285 12.56 -12.19 29.02
CA PRO A 285 12.76 -10.83 29.51
C PRO A 285 13.42 -10.77 30.89
N LYS A 286 13.23 -11.79 31.74
CA LYS A 286 13.78 -11.85 33.10
C LYS A 286 15.29 -12.08 33.06
N THR A 287 15.73 -13.10 32.33
CA THR A 287 17.17 -13.45 32.25
C THR A 287 17.90 -12.74 31.11
N GLN A 288 17.19 -11.95 30.31
CA GLN A 288 17.68 -11.29 29.09
C GLN A 288 18.40 -12.25 28.13
N LYS A 289 17.88 -13.47 28.00
CA LYS A 289 18.40 -14.50 27.10
C LYS A 289 17.52 -14.61 25.87
N VAL A 290 18.16 -14.89 24.73
CA VAL A 290 17.49 -15.23 23.47
C VAL A 290 17.85 -16.64 23.05
N VAL A 291 16.91 -17.31 22.38
CA VAL A 291 17.24 -18.50 21.57
C VAL A 291 17.33 -18.05 20.11
N ILE A 292 18.50 -18.29 19.53
CA ILE A 292 18.79 -18.01 18.13
C ILE A 292 18.52 -19.28 17.33
N LEU A 293 17.75 -19.15 16.26
CA LEU A 293 17.55 -20.18 15.25
C LEU A 293 18.58 -19.98 14.12
N ASP A 294 19.47 -20.95 13.97
CA ASP A 294 20.61 -20.91 13.07
C ASP A 294 20.36 -21.75 11.82
N THR A 295 20.27 -21.10 10.66
CA THR A 295 20.02 -21.79 9.38
C THR A 295 21.27 -22.43 8.77
N GLY A 296 22.47 -22.12 9.27
CA GLY A 296 23.74 -22.73 8.84
C GLY A 296 24.13 -23.99 9.62
N ALA A 297 23.33 -24.38 10.60
CA ALA A 297 23.50 -25.58 11.41
C ALA A 297 23.13 -26.87 10.66
N LYS A 298 23.61 -28.02 11.16
CA LYS A 298 23.30 -29.37 10.63
C LYS A 298 23.59 -29.59 9.13
N GLY A 299 24.45 -28.78 8.50
CA GLY A 299 24.91 -29.02 7.12
C GLY A 299 25.30 -27.76 6.32
N HIS A 300 25.97 -27.98 5.17
CA HIS A 300 26.52 -27.02 4.19
C HIS A 300 27.50 -25.92 4.66
N VAL A 301 27.55 -25.56 5.96
CA VAL A 301 28.53 -24.60 6.49
C VAL A 301 29.16 -25.10 7.79
N TRP A 302 28.36 -25.38 8.82
CA TRP A 302 28.87 -25.75 10.14
C TRP A 302 28.19 -27.02 10.67
N ALA A 303 28.85 -28.16 10.48
CA ALA A 303 28.31 -29.47 10.87
C ALA A 303 28.06 -29.60 12.38
N LYS A 304 28.93 -29.02 13.21
CA LYS A 304 28.84 -29.05 14.69
C LYS A 304 27.90 -27.99 15.26
N ALA A 305 27.42 -27.04 14.45
CA ALA A 305 26.50 -26.01 14.91
C ALA A 305 25.12 -26.59 15.20
N LYS A 306 24.50 -26.13 16.29
CA LYS A 306 23.15 -26.55 16.68
C LYS A 306 22.11 -25.67 15.98
N PRO A 307 20.97 -26.21 15.51
CA PRO A 307 19.87 -25.41 14.92
C PRO A 307 19.35 -24.31 15.83
N ARG A 308 19.50 -24.51 17.14
CA ARG A 308 19.10 -23.58 18.19
C ARG A 308 20.19 -23.51 19.24
N PHE A 309 20.51 -22.31 19.67
CA PHE A 309 21.39 -22.08 20.81
C PHE A 309 20.94 -20.85 21.59
N THR A 310 21.28 -20.82 22.87
CA THR A 310 20.88 -19.76 23.80
C THR A 310 22.06 -18.83 24.07
N MET A 311 21.82 -17.52 24.13
CA MET A 311 22.84 -16.55 24.55
C MET A 311 22.20 -15.34 25.24
N LYS A 312 22.98 -14.59 26.04
CA LYS A 312 22.51 -13.30 26.59
C LYS A 312 22.52 -12.23 25.49
N ILE A 313 21.66 -11.22 25.62
CA ILE A 313 21.64 -10.10 24.65
C ILE A 313 22.95 -9.29 24.65
N THR A 314 23.64 -9.24 25.79
CA THR A 314 24.96 -8.60 25.92
C THR A 314 26.01 -9.34 25.10
N ASP A 315 25.94 -10.68 25.07
CA ASP A 315 26.80 -11.51 24.22
C ASP A 315 26.47 -11.30 22.74
N LEU A 316 25.19 -11.39 22.38
CA LEU A 316 24.72 -11.13 21.00
C LEU A 316 25.18 -9.76 20.50
N LYS A 317 25.10 -8.73 21.34
CA LYS A 317 25.48 -7.36 20.99
C LYS A 317 26.95 -7.26 20.54
N ARG A 318 27.87 -8.07 21.09
CA ARG A 318 29.29 -8.07 20.68
C ARG A 318 29.48 -8.43 19.20
N TYR A 319 28.56 -9.23 18.65
CA TYR A 319 28.59 -9.66 17.25
C TYR A 319 27.75 -8.75 16.32
N LEU A 320 27.05 -7.77 16.87
CA LEU A 320 26.26 -6.75 16.14
C LEU A 320 27.00 -5.41 16.09
N LYS A 321 28.33 -5.42 15.91
CA LYS A 321 29.14 -4.18 15.89
C LYS A 321 29.24 -3.53 14.52
N GLU A 322 29.33 -4.34 13.45
CA GLU A 322 29.38 -3.88 12.05
C GLU A 322 28.02 -4.04 11.34
N TYR A 323 27.13 -4.80 11.97
CA TYR A 323 25.84 -5.19 11.45
C TYR A 323 24.76 -5.03 12.52
N GLY A 324 23.59 -5.61 12.29
CA GLY A 324 22.39 -5.10 12.89
C GLY A 324 21.26 -6.11 12.96
N ILE A 325 20.13 -5.59 13.38
CA ILE A 325 18.88 -6.35 13.40
C ILE A 325 17.94 -5.84 12.32
N TYR A 326 17.00 -6.69 11.94
CA TYR A 326 15.86 -6.33 11.13
C TYR A 326 14.64 -6.60 11.99
N ALA A 327 13.95 -5.51 12.34
CA ALA A 327 12.77 -5.50 13.19
C ALA A 327 11.77 -4.44 12.69
#